data_AF-A0A560YNH8-F1
#
_entry.id   AF-A0A560YNH8-F1
#
_cell.length_a   1.000
_cell.length_b   1.000
_cell.length_c   1.000
_cell.angle_alpha   90.00
_cell.angle_beta   90.00
_cell.angle_gamma   90.00
#
_symmetry.space_group_name_H-M   'P 1'
#
loop_
_entity.id
_entity.type
_entity.pdbx_description
1 polymer ?
#
loop_
_entity_poly.entity_id
_entity_poly.type
_entity_poly.pdbx_seq_one_letter_code
_entity_poly.pdbx_strand_id
1 'polypeptide(L)'
;MASFAHTVGAQTYRFDSLKDVMAKASPARSGDFLAGVAALNDGERVAAQMALADIALTHFLQEALIPYEADEVTRLIIDTHDKQAFAVVSHLTVGGFRDWLLSDAADEQSLRALAPGLTPEMVAAVSKIMRVQDLVLVAQKIRVVTQFRGTMGLRGRLSTRLQPNHPTDEPAGIAASILDGLLYGNGDAMIGINPATDSIASICAMLEMLDAIIQRYDIPTQACVLTHVTTSIEAVNRGVPLDLVFQSIAGTEAANASFGINLNLLQEGYDAGLSLNRGTLGQNLMYFETGQGSALSANAHHGVDQQTCETRAYAVARHFRPFLVNTVVGFIGPEYLYNGKQIIRAGLEDHFCGKLLGVPMGCDICYTNHAEADQDDMDTLLTLLGVAGINFIMGIPGSDDIMLNYQTTSFHDALYARQTLGLKPAPEFEQWLEKMGIFTQADGKIQFGNSLPPAFRHALAQLG
;
A
#
# COMPACT_ATOMS: atom_id res chain seq x y z
N MET A 1 25.26 24.59 -15.81
CA MET A 1 24.29 25.68 -15.54
C MET A 1 23.09 25.02 -14.89
N ALA A 2 22.48 25.63 -13.88
CA ALA A 2 21.29 25.05 -13.25
C ALA A 2 20.15 24.94 -14.27
N SER A 3 19.49 23.79 -14.31
CA SER A 3 18.45 23.46 -15.29
C SER A 3 17.08 24.02 -14.91
N PHE A 4 16.86 24.24 -13.61
CA PHE A 4 15.60 24.76 -13.06
C PHE A 4 15.88 25.91 -12.10
N ALA A 5 14.98 26.89 -12.02
CA ALA A 5 15.12 28.03 -11.12
C ALA A 5 13.78 28.66 -10.79
N HIS A 6 13.70 29.30 -9.64
CA HIS A 6 12.57 30.15 -9.26
C HIS A 6 13.05 31.37 -8.49
N THR A 7 12.46 32.53 -8.75
CA THR A 7 12.84 33.80 -8.14
C THR A 7 11.77 34.27 -7.17
N VAL A 8 12.15 34.44 -5.90
CA VAL A 8 11.30 35.01 -4.84
C VAL A 8 11.89 36.35 -4.42
N GLY A 9 11.22 37.45 -4.78
CA GLY A 9 11.75 38.79 -4.55
C GLY A 9 13.08 39.01 -5.27
N ALA A 10 14.15 39.29 -4.51
CA ALA A 10 15.51 39.47 -5.04
C ALA A 10 16.35 38.18 -5.06
N GLN A 11 15.86 37.08 -4.46
CA GLN A 11 16.61 35.84 -4.34
C GLN A 11 16.19 34.86 -5.44
N THR A 12 17.16 34.33 -6.18
CA THR A 12 16.94 33.28 -7.18
C THR A 12 17.47 31.96 -6.64
N TYR A 13 16.56 31.00 -6.45
CA TYR A 13 16.88 29.62 -6.12
C TYR A 13 17.13 28.86 -7.42
N ARG A 14 18.12 27.99 -7.42
CA ARG A 14 18.58 27.23 -8.59
C ARG A 14 18.68 25.77 -8.20
N PHE A 15 18.22 24.91 -9.09
CA PHE A 15 18.23 23.46 -8.93
C PHE A 15 18.91 22.83 -10.14
N ASP A 16 19.85 21.93 -9.88
CA ASP A 16 20.80 21.48 -10.91
C ASP A 16 20.18 20.45 -11.87
N SER A 17 19.21 19.67 -11.41
CA SER A 17 18.56 18.58 -12.16
C SER A 17 17.10 18.37 -11.75
N LEU A 18 16.36 17.56 -12.52
CA LEU A 18 14.97 17.22 -12.18
C LEU A 18 14.91 16.49 -10.83
N LYS A 19 15.92 15.66 -10.54
CA LYS A 19 16.09 14.96 -9.27
C LYS A 19 16.22 15.92 -8.09
N ASP A 20 17.00 16.99 -8.25
CA ASP A 20 17.24 18.00 -7.20
C ASP A 20 15.96 18.79 -6.87
N VAL A 21 15.25 19.28 -7.90
CA VAL A 21 13.99 20.02 -7.68
C VAL A 21 12.90 19.12 -7.11
N MET A 22 12.80 17.86 -7.55
CA MET A 22 11.87 16.86 -7.00
C MET A 22 12.13 16.57 -5.53
N ALA A 23 13.39 16.35 -5.16
CA ALA A 23 13.75 16.03 -3.78
C ALA A 23 13.54 17.22 -2.84
N LYS A 24 13.95 18.43 -3.26
CA LYS A 24 13.78 19.63 -2.45
C LYS A 24 12.34 20.12 -2.35
N ALA A 25 11.47 19.74 -3.30
CA ALA A 25 10.05 20.03 -3.22
C ALA A 25 9.29 19.13 -2.21
N SER A 26 9.88 18.01 -1.78
CA SER A 26 9.28 17.13 -0.77
C SER A 26 9.03 17.87 0.55
N PRO A 27 7.91 17.55 1.25
CA PRO A 27 7.77 17.87 2.66
C PRO A 27 8.97 17.34 3.46
N ALA A 28 9.32 18.02 4.56
CA ALA A 28 10.46 17.63 5.38
C ALA A 28 10.31 16.19 5.93
N ARG A 29 11.30 15.35 5.66
CA ARG A 29 11.39 13.95 6.10
C ARG A 29 12.81 13.65 6.58
N SER A 30 12.94 12.93 7.69
CA SER A 30 14.27 12.56 8.22
C SER A 30 15.09 11.76 7.20
N GLY A 31 14.48 10.83 6.46
CA GLY A 31 15.22 10.04 5.47
C GLY A 31 15.76 10.87 4.30
N ASP A 32 15.04 11.91 3.86
CA ASP A 32 15.53 12.79 2.80
C ASP A 32 16.69 13.69 3.31
N PHE A 33 16.67 14.07 4.59
CA PHE A 33 17.81 14.74 5.22
C PHE A 33 19.01 13.80 5.36
N LEU A 34 18.78 12.55 5.79
CA LEU A 34 19.82 11.53 5.91
C LEU A 34 20.47 11.21 4.57
N ALA A 35 19.67 11.16 3.50
CA ALA A 35 20.14 10.99 2.13
C ALA A 35 20.86 12.22 1.56
N GLY A 36 20.80 13.37 2.25
CA GLY A 36 21.40 14.63 1.80
C GLY A 36 20.70 15.28 0.61
N VAL A 37 19.43 14.96 0.36
CA VAL A 37 18.66 15.44 -0.81
C VAL A 37 17.55 16.43 -0.44
N ALA A 38 17.23 16.56 0.84
CA ALA A 38 16.21 17.50 1.32
C ALA A 38 16.60 18.97 1.12
N ALA A 39 15.59 19.84 1.01
CA ALA A 39 15.79 21.29 1.05
C ALA A 39 16.40 21.74 2.39
N LEU A 40 17.31 22.71 2.34
CA LEU A 40 18.03 23.26 3.49
C LEU A 40 17.11 24.01 4.47
N ASN A 41 16.02 24.58 3.97
CA ASN A 41 15.02 25.29 4.76
C ASN A 41 13.68 25.38 4.01
N ASP A 42 12.65 25.86 4.71
CA ASP A 42 11.30 26.00 4.13
C ASP A 42 11.24 26.98 2.95
N GLY A 43 12.09 28.02 2.92
CA GLY A 43 12.14 28.96 1.81
C GLY A 43 12.64 28.30 0.52
N GLU A 44 13.70 27.50 0.59
CA GLU A 44 14.17 26.69 -0.55
C GLU A 44 13.12 25.65 -0.97
N ARG A 45 12.46 25.00 -0.01
CA ARG A 45 11.39 24.02 -0.28
C ARG A 45 10.24 24.62 -1.06
N VAL A 46 9.75 25.78 -0.64
CA VAL A 46 8.68 26.51 -1.34
C VAL A 46 9.16 26.95 -2.72
N ALA A 47 10.39 27.44 -2.86
CA ALA A 47 10.94 27.78 -4.17
C ALA A 47 11.07 26.56 -5.10
N ALA A 48 11.41 25.38 -4.56
CA ALA A 48 11.45 24.12 -5.29
C ALA A 48 10.05 23.67 -5.73
N GLN A 49 9.04 23.79 -4.85
CA GLN A 49 7.65 23.50 -5.18
C GLN A 49 7.11 24.42 -6.29
N MET A 50 7.45 25.72 -6.24
CA MET A 50 7.07 26.67 -7.28
C MET A 50 7.79 26.34 -8.61
N ALA A 51 9.09 26.06 -8.58
CA ALA A 51 9.83 25.61 -9.76
C ALA A 51 9.22 24.32 -10.35
N LEU A 52 8.91 23.34 -9.50
CA LEU A 52 8.31 22.07 -9.89
C LEU A 52 6.93 22.25 -10.53
N ALA A 53 6.11 23.16 -10.00
CA ALA A 53 4.78 23.44 -10.52
C ALA A 53 4.80 23.94 -11.99
N ASP A 54 5.88 24.59 -12.41
CA ASP A 54 6.05 25.12 -13.78
C ASP A 54 6.64 24.11 -14.77
N ILE A 55 7.08 22.93 -14.31
CA ILE A 55 7.64 21.89 -15.18
C ILE A 55 6.52 21.22 -15.98
N ALA A 56 6.68 21.11 -17.30
CA ALA A 56 5.76 20.41 -18.18
C ALA A 56 5.74 18.90 -17.87
N LEU A 57 4.56 18.27 -17.85
CA LEU A 57 4.46 16.82 -17.61
C LEU A 57 5.28 16.02 -18.64
N THR A 58 5.33 16.46 -19.89
CA THR A 58 6.13 15.82 -20.95
C THR A 58 7.63 15.78 -20.65
N HIS A 59 8.15 16.63 -19.76
CA HIS A 59 9.57 16.64 -19.38
C HIS A 59 9.98 15.33 -18.70
N PHE A 60 9.08 14.74 -17.90
CA PHE A 60 9.30 13.45 -17.23
C PHE A 60 9.43 12.26 -18.20
N LEU A 61 9.09 12.43 -19.48
CA LEU A 61 9.30 11.43 -20.53
C LEU A 61 10.63 11.62 -21.28
N GLN A 62 11.34 12.73 -21.04
CA GLN A 62 12.58 13.09 -21.71
C GLN A 62 13.80 12.94 -20.79
N GLU A 63 13.62 13.21 -19.49
CA GLU A 63 14.66 13.09 -18.46
C GLU A 63 14.24 12.05 -17.41
N ALA A 64 14.86 10.88 -17.44
CA ALA A 64 14.69 9.85 -16.42
C ALA A 64 15.53 10.17 -15.17
N LEU A 65 14.95 10.01 -13.97
CA LEU A 65 15.67 10.26 -12.70
C LEU A 65 16.76 9.21 -12.42
N ILE A 66 16.54 7.99 -12.92
CA ILE A 66 17.52 6.90 -12.94
C ILE A 66 17.68 6.50 -14.41
N PRO A 67 18.89 6.34 -14.95
CA PRO A 67 19.08 6.03 -16.37
C PRO A 67 18.37 4.75 -16.81
N TYR A 68 17.73 4.77 -17.98
CA TYR A 68 17.00 3.65 -18.55
C TYR A 68 17.88 2.39 -18.68
N GLU A 69 19.13 2.56 -19.08
CA GLU A 69 20.08 1.47 -19.27
C GLU A 69 20.53 0.83 -17.95
N ALA A 70 20.36 1.53 -16.82
CA ALA A 70 20.88 1.12 -15.52
C ALA A 70 19.82 0.53 -14.58
N ASP A 71 18.53 0.58 -14.94
CA ASP A 71 17.45 0.28 -14.01
C ASP A 71 16.19 -0.29 -14.69
N GLU A 72 15.86 -1.55 -14.39
CA GLU A 72 14.73 -2.28 -14.98
C GLU A 72 13.37 -1.69 -14.62
N VAL A 73 13.27 -1.04 -13.47
CA VAL A 73 12.05 -0.33 -13.06
C VAL A 73 11.81 0.89 -13.96
N THR A 74 12.87 1.62 -14.33
CA THR A 74 12.78 2.72 -15.29
C THR A 74 12.41 2.21 -16.68
N ARG A 75 13.01 1.08 -17.12
CA ARG A 75 12.61 0.44 -18.38
C ARG A 75 11.12 0.11 -18.39
N LEU A 76 10.65 -0.57 -17.34
CA LEU A 76 9.24 -0.89 -17.15
C LEU A 76 8.35 0.35 -17.23
N ILE A 77 8.71 1.43 -16.52
CA ILE A 77 7.93 2.69 -16.50
C ILE A 77 7.82 3.29 -17.90
N ILE A 78 8.94 3.41 -18.61
CA ILE A 78 8.98 4.05 -19.93
C ILE A 78 8.30 3.18 -20.99
N ASP A 79 8.57 1.87 -20.99
CA ASP A 79 8.07 0.94 -22.01
C ASP A 79 6.57 0.68 -21.90
N THR A 80 5.99 0.85 -20.71
CA THR A 80 4.55 0.65 -20.46
C THR A 80 3.73 1.93 -20.45
N HIS A 81 4.34 3.10 -20.70
CA HIS A 81 3.62 4.37 -20.72
C HIS A 81 2.67 4.48 -21.92
N ASP A 82 1.37 4.68 -21.65
CA ASP A 82 0.35 4.87 -22.69
C ASP A 82 0.22 6.35 -23.12
N LYS A 83 0.73 6.65 -24.31
CA LYS A 83 0.66 7.99 -24.90
C LYS A 83 -0.75 8.48 -25.19
N GLN A 84 -1.69 7.58 -25.50
CA GLN A 84 -3.08 7.96 -25.79
C GLN A 84 -3.82 8.31 -24.51
N ALA A 85 -3.65 7.51 -23.45
CA ALA A 85 -4.18 7.82 -22.13
C ALA A 85 -3.64 9.15 -21.59
N PHE A 86 -2.34 9.42 -21.80
CA PHE A 86 -1.67 10.64 -21.36
C PHE A 86 -2.14 11.92 -22.09
N ALA A 87 -2.67 11.81 -23.31
CA ALA A 87 -2.93 12.95 -24.18
C ALA A 87 -3.87 14.02 -23.57
N VAL A 88 -4.77 13.61 -22.68
CA VAL A 88 -5.72 14.51 -21.99
C VAL A 88 -5.00 15.55 -21.14
N VAL A 89 -3.87 15.18 -20.51
CA VAL A 89 -3.13 16.05 -19.58
C VAL A 89 -1.75 16.43 -20.11
N SER A 90 -1.32 15.91 -21.26
CA SER A 90 0.05 16.06 -21.76
C SER A 90 0.50 17.51 -21.97
N HIS A 91 -0.44 18.43 -22.16
CA HIS A 91 -0.17 19.87 -22.37
C HIS A 91 0.01 20.64 -21.06
N LEU A 92 -0.23 20.01 -19.90
CA LEU A 92 -0.19 20.65 -18.60
C LEU A 92 1.21 20.65 -17.99
N THR A 93 1.45 21.61 -17.11
CA THR A 93 2.54 21.55 -16.13
C THR A 93 2.13 20.72 -14.91
N VAL A 94 3.04 20.43 -13.99
CA VAL A 94 2.69 19.78 -12.71
C VAL A 94 1.63 20.58 -11.95
N GLY A 95 1.73 21.91 -11.93
CA GLY A 95 0.73 22.80 -11.34
C GLY A 95 -0.62 22.73 -12.06
N GLY A 96 -0.61 22.77 -13.40
CA GLY A 96 -1.82 22.60 -14.20
C GLY A 96 -2.47 21.22 -13.99
N PHE A 97 -1.66 20.17 -13.80
CA PHE A 97 -2.14 18.83 -13.50
C PHE A 97 -2.79 18.74 -12.12
N ARG A 98 -2.19 19.37 -11.09
CA ARG A 98 -2.83 19.51 -9.78
C ARG A 98 -4.21 20.14 -9.89
N ASP A 99 -4.32 21.24 -10.61
CA ASP A 99 -5.60 21.95 -10.77
C ASP A 99 -6.63 21.12 -11.56
N TRP A 100 -6.19 20.40 -12.58
CA TRP A 100 -7.04 19.45 -13.32
C TRP A 100 -7.56 18.32 -12.41
N LEU A 101 -6.71 17.70 -11.58
CA LEU A 101 -7.08 16.66 -10.62
C LEU A 101 -8.12 17.16 -9.60
N LEU A 102 -8.04 18.43 -9.20
CA LEU A 102 -8.97 19.04 -8.25
C LEU A 102 -10.31 19.43 -8.91
N SER A 103 -10.34 19.62 -10.23
CA SER A 103 -11.55 19.97 -10.99
C SER A 103 -12.58 18.83 -11.10
N ASP A 104 -13.77 19.17 -11.63
CA ASP A 104 -14.82 18.21 -11.97
C ASP A 104 -14.49 17.35 -13.20
N ALA A 105 -13.51 17.76 -14.03
CA ALA A 105 -13.09 16.99 -15.20
C ALA A 105 -12.33 15.71 -14.80
N ALA A 106 -11.75 15.69 -13.60
CA ALA A 106 -11.09 14.53 -13.00
C ALA A 106 -12.11 13.68 -12.23
N ASP A 107 -13.05 13.06 -12.94
CA ASP A 107 -14.00 12.11 -12.37
C ASP A 107 -13.44 10.67 -12.36
N GLU A 108 -14.21 9.73 -11.79
CA GLU A 108 -13.77 8.33 -11.66
C GLU A 108 -13.43 7.69 -13.02
N GLN A 109 -14.15 8.04 -14.09
CA GLN A 109 -13.94 7.48 -15.41
C GLN A 109 -12.69 8.08 -16.07
N SER A 110 -12.53 9.40 -16.03
CA SER A 110 -11.38 10.06 -16.64
C SER A 110 -10.07 9.72 -15.92
N LEU A 111 -10.09 9.62 -14.59
CA LEU A 111 -8.93 9.19 -13.79
C LEU A 111 -8.53 7.74 -14.09
N ARG A 112 -9.50 6.83 -14.22
CA ARG A 112 -9.23 5.43 -14.62
C ARG A 112 -8.62 5.35 -16.01
N ALA A 113 -9.13 6.13 -16.96
CA ALA A 113 -8.62 6.16 -18.33
C ALA A 113 -7.21 6.79 -18.40
N LEU A 114 -6.91 7.73 -17.52
CA LEU A 114 -5.63 8.43 -17.48
C LEU A 114 -4.49 7.60 -16.86
N ALA A 115 -4.78 6.76 -15.85
CA ALA A 115 -3.76 6.06 -15.06
C ALA A 115 -2.62 5.37 -15.85
N PRO A 116 -2.88 4.67 -16.98
CA PRO A 116 -1.82 4.05 -17.80
C PRO A 116 -0.88 5.06 -18.47
N GLY A 117 -1.33 6.30 -18.67
CA GLY A 117 -0.56 7.40 -19.24
C GLY A 117 0.23 8.21 -18.22
N LEU A 118 0.20 7.84 -16.94
CA LEU A 118 0.99 8.51 -15.91
C LEU A 118 2.26 7.71 -15.59
N THR A 119 3.39 8.41 -15.51
CA THR A 119 4.61 7.87 -14.90
C THR A 119 4.62 8.14 -13.39
N PRO A 120 5.31 7.30 -12.59
CA PRO A 120 5.51 7.54 -11.17
C PRO A 120 6.06 8.93 -10.85
N GLU A 121 7.00 9.43 -11.64
CA GLU A 121 7.63 10.72 -11.39
C GLU A 121 6.65 11.89 -11.57
N MET A 122 5.72 11.82 -12.52
CA MET A 122 4.64 12.82 -12.66
C MET A 122 3.72 12.82 -11.42
N VAL A 123 3.40 11.63 -10.93
CA VAL A 123 2.49 11.43 -9.78
C VAL A 123 3.16 11.86 -8.47
N ALA A 124 4.44 11.53 -8.28
CA ALA A 124 5.24 12.01 -7.17
C ALA A 124 5.44 13.53 -7.24
N ALA A 125 5.61 14.12 -8.43
CA ALA A 125 5.76 15.56 -8.59
C ALA A 125 4.51 16.31 -8.11
N VAL A 126 3.32 15.84 -8.51
CA VAL A 126 2.08 16.51 -8.15
C VAL A 126 1.74 16.35 -6.67
N SER A 127 2.07 15.20 -6.05
CA SER A 127 1.82 15.00 -4.61
C SER A 127 2.62 15.96 -3.72
N LYS A 128 3.85 16.30 -4.13
CA LYS A 128 4.75 17.23 -3.42
C LYS A 128 4.22 18.67 -3.33
N ILE A 129 3.36 19.07 -4.28
CA ILE A 129 2.73 20.41 -4.30
C ILE A 129 1.28 20.41 -3.81
N MET A 130 0.78 19.26 -3.34
CA MET A 130 -0.57 19.10 -2.81
C MET A 130 -0.59 19.23 -1.29
N ARG A 131 -1.60 19.92 -0.75
CA ARG A 131 -1.89 19.88 0.69
C ARG A 131 -2.56 18.56 1.07
N VAL A 132 -2.63 18.24 2.37
CA VAL A 132 -3.35 17.04 2.88
C VAL A 132 -4.77 16.93 2.32
N GLN A 133 -5.54 18.03 2.35
CA GLN A 133 -6.90 18.05 1.82
C GLN A 133 -6.96 17.72 0.31
N ASP A 134 -5.94 18.12 -0.46
CA ASP A 134 -5.89 17.90 -1.90
C ASP A 134 -5.63 16.39 -2.16
N LEU A 135 -4.67 15.80 -1.43
CA LEU A 135 -4.38 14.36 -1.49
C LEU A 135 -5.62 13.52 -1.17
N VAL A 136 -6.32 13.87 -0.08
CA VAL A 136 -7.55 13.18 0.35
C VAL A 136 -8.66 13.33 -0.70
N LEU A 137 -8.93 14.55 -1.15
CA LEU A 137 -10.01 14.84 -2.08
C LEU A 137 -9.82 14.12 -3.42
N VAL A 138 -8.61 14.15 -3.99
CA VAL A 138 -8.35 13.48 -5.27
C VAL A 138 -8.37 11.97 -5.11
N ALA A 139 -7.74 11.41 -4.08
CA ALA A 139 -7.78 9.97 -3.82
C ALA A 139 -9.22 9.45 -3.66
N GLN A 140 -10.10 10.24 -3.01
CA GLN A 140 -11.51 9.91 -2.82
C GLN A 140 -12.28 9.78 -4.13
N LYS A 141 -11.85 10.45 -5.22
CA LYS A 141 -12.46 10.33 -6.56
C LYS A 141 -12.12 9.00 -7.25
N ILE A 142 -11.02 8.34 -6.85
CA ILE A 142 -10.44 7.21 -7.58
C ILE A 142 -10.94 5.87 -7.02
N ARG A 143 -11.41 4.97 -7.90
CA ARG A 143 -11.77 3.59 -7.54
C ARG A 143 -10.94 2.58 -8.30
N VAL A 144 -10.16 1.81 -7.55
CA VAL A 144 -9.39 0.66 -8.03
C VAL A 144 -9.98 -0.58 -7.41
N VAL A 145 -10.74 -1.32 -8.22
CA VAL A 145 -11.46 -2.53 -7.82
C VAL A 145 -10.69 -3.75 -8.30
N THR A 146 -10.43 -4.68 -7.40
CA THR A 146 -9.74 -5.95 -7.66
C THR A 146 -10.55 -7.11 -7.12
N GLN A 147 -10.43 -8.27 -7.76
CA GLN A 147 -11.22 -9.45 -7.43
C GLN A 147 -10.36 -10.71 -7.42
N PHE A 148 -10.50 -11.50 -6.35
CA PHE A 148 -9.96 -12.85 -6.25
C PHE A 148 -11.06 -13.80 -5.76
N ARG A 149 -11.21 -13.98 -4.44
CA ARG A 149 -12.37 -14.64 -3.81
C ARG A 149 -13.37 -13.66 -3.21
N GLY A 150 -12.91 -12.45 -2.90
CA GLY A 150 -13.72 -11.28 -2.55
C GLY A 150 -13.46 -10.10 -3.48
N THR A 151 -14.28 -9.06 -3.34
CA THR A 151 -14.18 -7.82 -4.12
C THR A 151 -13.68 -6.65 -3.28
N MET A 152 -12.52 -6.08 -3.62
CA MET A 152 -11.88 -4.96 -2.91
C MET A 152 -12.12 -3.60 -3.58
N GLY A 153 -12.00 -2.51 -2.81
CA GLY A 153 -11.91 -1.14 -3.36
C GLY A 153 -13.22 -0.50 -3.84
N LEU A 154 -14.37 -1.14 -3.56
CA LEU A 154 -15.69 -0.55 -3.80
C LEU A 154 -15.95 0.66 -2.90
N ARG A 155 -16.77 1.60 -3.39
CA ARG A 155 -17.17 2.79 -2.62
C ARG A 155 -17.95 2.39 -1.36
N GLY A 156 -17.70 3.08 -0.25
CA GLY A 156 -18.39 2.85 1.02
C GLY A 156 -17.93 1.58 1.74
N ARG A 157 -16.75 1.05 1.40
CA ARG A 157 -16.19 -0.15 2.01
C ARG A 157 -14.76 0.07 2.49
N LEU A 158 -14.42 -0.63 3.56
CA LEU A 158 -13.10 -0.69 4.17
C LEU A 158 -12.83 -2.14 4.56
N SER A 159 -11.85 -2.74 3.91
CA SER A 159 -11.43 -4.11 4.19
C SER A 159 -10.25 -4.14 5.17
N THR A 160 -9.99 -5.31 5.75
CA THR A 160 -8.83 -5.49 6.63
C THR A 160 -8.08 -6.77 6.33
N ARG A 161 -6.75 -6.69 6.44
CA ARG A 161 -5.90 -7.86 6.59
C ARG A 161 -5.95 -8.29 8.05
N LEU A 162 -6.36 -9.53 8.32
CA LEU A 162 -6.18 -10.15 9.63
C LEU A 162 -4.77 -10.74 9.66
N GLN A 163 -3.91 -10.23 10.55
CA GLN A 163 -2.53 -10.67 10.68
C GLN A 163 -2.30 -11.42 12.01
N PRO A 164 -2.41 -12.77 12.01
CA PRO A 164 -2.32 -13.57 13.22
C PRO A 164 -0.88 -14.04 13.46
N ASN A 165 0.09 -13.11 13.50
CA ASN A 165 1.49 -13.45 13.73
C ASN A 165 1.66 -14.06 15.13
N HIS A 166 2.57 -15.03 15.23
CA HIS A 166 2.92 -15.65 16.51
C HIS A 166 4.45 -15.74 16.62
N PRO A 167 5.09 -15.40 17.76
CA PRO A 167 6.55 -15.35 17.89
C PRO A 167 7.31 -16.64 17.55
N THR A 168 6.61 -17.77 17.52
CA THR A 168 7.16 -19.09 17.21
C THR A 168 6.32 -19.86 16.18
N ASP A 169 5.44 -19.18 15.44
CA ASP A 169 4.50 -19.79 14.49
C ASP A 169 3.68 -20.96 15.07
N GLU A 170 3.22 -20.83 16.32
CA GLU A 170 2.50 -21.91 17.01
C GLU A 170 1.06 -21.99 16.46
N PRO A 171 0.63 -23.15 15.92
CA PRO A 171 -0.66 -23.24 15.23
C PRO A 171 -1.87 -22.88 16.09
N ALA A 172 -1.88 -23.21 17.38
CA ALA A 172 -3.02 -22.89 18.23
C ALA A 172 -3.12 -21.38 18.51
N GLY A 173 -2.00 -20.71 18.76
CA GLY A 173 -1.91 -19.25 18.89
C GLY A 173 -2.36 -18.52 17.62
N ILE A 174 -1.91 -18.97 16.45
CA ILE A 174 -2.35 -18.43 15.15
C ILE A 174 -3.86 -18.61 14.99
N ALA A 175 -4.39 -19.82 15.22
CA ALA A 175 -5.82 -20.11 15.08
C ALA A 175 -6.68 -19.32 16.06
N ALA A 176 -6.20 -19.09 17.28
CA ALA A 176 -6.87 -18.25 18.28
C ALA A 176 -6.97 -16.80 17.82
N SER A 177 -5.88 -16.23 17.28
CA SER A 177 -5.86 -14.87 16.73
C SER A 177 -6.76 -14.72 15.49
N ILE A 178 -6.81 -15.74 14.62
CA ILE A 178 -7.76 -15.80 13.49
C ILE A 178 -9.20 -15.75 14.00
N LEU A 179 -9.54 -16.59 14.98
CA LEU A 179 -10.90 -16.60 15.54
C LEU A 179 -11.27 -15.26 16.15
N ASP A 180 -10.38 -14.66 16.95
CA ASP A 180 -10.60 -13.35 17.56
C ASP A 180 -10.87 -12.27 16.49
N GLY A 181 -9.97 -12.15 15.50
CA GLY A 181 -10.14 -11.18 14.41
C GLY A 181 -11.42 -11.36 13.61
N LEU A 182 -11.80 -12.60 13.29
CA LEU A 182 -13.07 -12.89 12.60
C LEU A 182 -14.30 -12.47 13.41
N LEU A 183 -14.27 -12.59 14.75
CA LEU A 183 -15.36 -12.15 15.62
C LEU A 183 -15.54 -10.62 15.64
N TYR A 184 -14.48 -9.87 15.32
CA TYR A 184 -14.53 -8.43 15.05
C TYR A 184 -14.69 -8.09 13.57
N GLY A 185 -14.96 -9.09 12.71
CA GLY A 185 -15.14 -8.94 11.27
C GLY A 185 -13.90 -8.47 10.51
N ASN A 186 -12.72 -8.88 10.96
CA ASN A 186 -11.47 -8.66 10.25
C ASN A 186 -11.12 -9.82 9.33
N GLY A 187 -10.38 -9.54 8.26
CA GLY A 187 -9.83 -10.56 7.36
C GLY A 187 -10.53 -10.69 6.02
N ASP A 188 -11.33 -9.70 5.61
CA ASP A 188 -11.97 -9.69 4.29
C ASP A 188 -11.02 -9.31 3.16
N ALA A 189 -9.94 -8.55 3.45
CA ALA A 189 -8.86 -8.35 2.50
C ALA A 189 -8.00 -9.61 2.38
N MET A 190 -7.64 -10.25 3.49
CA MET A 190 -6.95 -11.55 3.54
C MET A 190 -6.71 -11.97 4.99
N ILE A 191 -6.38 -13.25 5.19
CA ILE A 191 -5.75 -13.76 6.42
C ILE A 191 -4.27 -14.00 6.11
N GLY A 192 -3.39 -13.21 6.73
CA GLY A 192 -1.98 -13.09 6.33
C GLY A 192 -0.98 -13.26 7.45
N ILE A 193 -0.16 -14.30 7.41
CA ILE A 193 0.86 -14.59 8.42
C ILE A 193 2.22 -14.09 7.91
N ASN A 194 2.89 -13.22 8.68
CA ASN A 194 4.34 -13.07 8.58
C ASN A 194 4.97 -14.21 9.38
N PRO A 195 5.66 -15.18 8.74
CA PRO A 195 6.20 -16.32 9.46
C PRO A 195 7.46 -15.92 10.25
N ALA A 196 7.61 -16.44 11.46
CA ALA A 196 8.85 -16.36 12.24
C ALA A 196 9.97 -17.28 11.69
N THR A 197 9.64 -18.16 10.74
CA THR A 197 10.57 -19.10 10.09
C THR A 197 10.55 -19.02 8.57
N ASP A 198 11.72 -19.20 7.94
CA ASP A 198 11.86 -19.36 6.48
C ASP A 198 11.78 -20.83 6.02
N SER A 199 11.40 -21.75 6.92
CA SER A 199 11.26 -23.17 6.59
C SER A 199 10.11 -23.40 5.60
N ILE A 200 10.43 -23.85 4.39
CA ILE A 200 9.42 -24.23 3.39
C ILE A 200 8.39 -25.23 3.93
N ALA A 201 8.80 -26.19 4.77
CA ALA A 201 7.88 -27.17 5.34
C ALA A 201 6.86 -26.52 6.29
N SER A 202 7.31 -25.58 7.11
CA SER A 202 6.45 -24.84 8.03
C SER A 202 5.50 -23.90 7.28
N ILE A 203 6.01 -23.23 6.24
CA ILE A 203 5.22 -22.35 5.37
C ILE A 203 4.13 -23.14 4.63
N CYS A 204 4.46 -24.30 4.07
CA CYS A 204 3.48 -25.19 3.46
C CYS A 204 2.40 -25.62 4.46
N ALA A 205 2.79 -26.01 5.68
CA ALA A 205 1.85 -26.41 6.72
C ALA A 205 0.93 -25.24 7.15
N MET A 206 1.45 -24.02 7.22
CA MET A 206 0.64 -22.82 7.49
C MET A 206 -0.37 -22.54 6.37
N LEU A 207 0.04 -22.65 5.10
CA LEU A 207 -0.86 -22.48 3.95
C LEU A 207 -1.99 -23.53 3.96
N GLU A 208 -1.67 -24.79 4.21
CA GLU A 208 -2.66 -25.87 4.35
C GLU A 208 -3.61 -25.64 5.53
N MET A 209 -3.11 -25.18 6.66
CA MET A 209 -3.92 -24.83 7.83
C MET A 209 -4.89 -23.69 7.51
N LEU A 210 -4.40 -22.61 6.87
CA LEU A 210 -5.24 -21.47 6.49
C LEU A 210 -6.32 -21.89 5.49
N ASP A 211 -5.98 -22.66 4.46
CA ASP A 211 -6.97 -23.19 3.51
C ASP A 211 -8.01 -24.07 4.23
N ALA A 212 -7.59 -24.97 5.12
CA ALA A 212 -8.50 -25.82 5.88
C ALA A 212 -9.47 -25.00 6.75
N ILE A 213 -9.01 -23.92 7.39
CA ILE A 213 -9.87 -23.02 8.17
C ILE A 213 -10.88 -22.31 7.24
N ILE A 214 -10.40 -21.74 6.13
CA ILE A 214 -11.23 -21.02 5.16
C ILE A 214 -12.33 -21.94 4.60
N GLN A 215 -11.97 -23.15 4.16
CA GLN A 215 -12.92 -24.11 3.61
C GLN A 215 -13.91 -24.62 4.67
N ARG A 216 -13.43 -24.90 5.89
CA ARG A 216 -14.28 -25.44 6.97
C ARG A 216 -15.41 -24.49 7.37
N TYR A 217 -15.16 -23.19 7.33
CA TYR A 217 -16.12 -22.16 7.74
C TYR A 217 -16.71 -21.38 6.55
N ASP A 218 -16.47 -21.82 5.31
CA ASP A 218 -16.90 -21.14 4.07
C ASP A 218 -16.57 -19.64 4.08
N ILE A 219 -15.38 -19.26 4.56
CA ILE A 219 -15.00 -17.86 4.73
C ILE A 219 -14.71 -17.26 3.34
N PRO A 220 -15.39 -16.18 2.90
CA PRO A 220 -15.14 -15.55 1.61
C PRO A 220 -13.91 -14.62 1.70
N THR A 221 -12.75 -15.24 1.86
CA THR A 221 -11.45 -14.58 1.94
C THR A 221 -10.36 -15.43 1.29
N GLN A 222 -9.12 -14.94 1.34
CA GLN A 222 -7.94 -15.53 0.75
C GLN A 222 -6.82 -15.63 1.80
N ALA A 223 -6.06 -16.72 1.72
CA ALA A 223 -4.90 -16.96 2.57
C ALA A 223 -3.61 -16.37 1.97
N CYS A 224 -2.71 -15.92 2.84
CA CYS A 224 -1.36 -15.55 2.46
C CYS A 224 -0.37 -15.89 3.57
N VAL A 225 0.78 -16.47 3.22
CA VAL A 225 1.96 -16.48 4.09
C VAL A 225 2.97 -15.57 3.43
N LEU A 226 3.36 -14.51 4.14
CA LEU A 226 4.22 -13.44 3.63
C LEU A 226 5.69 -13.88 3.64
N THR A 227 6.02 -14.76 2.71
CA THR A 227 7.38 -15.25 2.47
C THR A 227 7.93 -14.70 1.16
N HIS A 228 9.22 -14.90 0.92
CA HIS A 228 9.84 -14.57 -0.35
C HIS A 228 9.17 -15.32 -1.52
N VAL A 229 9.01 -14.67 -2.67
CA VAL A 229 8.30 -15.20 -3.85
C VAL A 229 8.82 -16.57 -4.32
N THR A 230 10.11 -16.84 -4.17
CA THR A 230 10.70 -18.16 -4.48
C THR A 230 10.13 -19.29 -3.64
N THR A 231 9.81 -18.99 -2.37
CA THR A 231 9.20 -19.95 -1.44
C THR A 231 7.75 -20.19 -1.83
N SER A 232 7.04 -19.16 -2.30
CA SER A 232 5.70 -19.32 -2.88
C SER A 232 5.73 -20.20 -4.14
N ILE A 233 6.67 -19.97 -5.06
CA ILE A 233 6.86 -20.80 -6.26
C ILE A 233 7.11 -22.27 -5.87
N GLU A 234 7.99 -22.51 -4.90
CA GLU A 234 8.27 -23.86 -4.41
C GLU A 234 7.05 -24.51 -3.74
N ALA A 235 6.27 -23.75 -2.97
CA ALA A 235 5.03 -24.25 -2.38
C ALA A 235 4.00 -24.65 -3.46
N VAL A 236 3.86 -23.84 -4.51
CA VAL A 236 3.04 -24.15 -5.69
C VAL A 236 3.52 -25.44 -6.37
N ASN A 237 4.83 -25.59 -6.59
CA ASN A 237 5.42 -26.80 -7.18
C ASN A 237 5.14 -28.07 -6.36
N ARG A 238 4.95 -27.93 -5.05
CA ARG A 238 4.56 -29.02 -4.13
C ARG A 238 3.05 -29.27 -4.09
N GLY A 239 2.24 -28.48 -4.80
CA GLY A 239 0.78 -28.61 -4.85
C GLY A 239 0.05 -28.02 -3.64
N VAL A 240 0.68 -27.12 -2.88
CA VAL A 240 0.09 -26.50 -1.69
C VAL A 240 -0.95 -25.44 -2.09
N PRO A 241 -2.08 -25.32 -1.35
CA PRO A 241 -3.15 -24.38 -1.67
C PRO A 241 -2.78 -22.92 -1.32
N LEU A 242 -2.02 -22.27 -2.19
CA LEU A 242 -1.66 -20.85 -2.07
C LEU A 242 -2.68 -19.97 -2.80
N ASP A 243 -3.26 -18.99 -2.12
CA ASP A 243 -4.22 -18.05 -2.73
C ASP A 243 -3.53 -16.78 -3.26
N LEU A 244 -2.80 -16.05 -2.41
CA LEU A 244 -2.05 -14.85 -2.82
C LEU A 244 -0.54 -15.07 -2.78
N VAL A 245 0.16 -14.53 -3.79
CA VAL A 245 1.63 -14.53 -3.85
C VAL A 245 2.14 -13.21 -3.31
N PHE A 246 2.81 -13.26 -2.16
CA PHE A 246 3.39 -12.08 -1.52
C PHE A 246 4.81 -11.79 -2.02
N GLN A 247 5.17 -10.51 -2.07
CA GLN A 247 6.56 -10.06 -2.13
C GLN A 247 6.71 -8.60 -1.68
N SER A 248 7.75 -8.28 -0.91
CA SER A 248 8.17 -6.89 -0.73
C SER A 248 8.88 -6.39 -1.99
N ILE A 249 8.51 -5.20 -2.47
CA ILE A 249 9.07 -4.59 -3.69
C ILE A 249 9.53 -3.15 -3.43
N ALA A 250 10.40 -2.65 -4.30
CA ALA A 250 10.94 -1.31 -4.25
C ALA A 250 10.94 -0.65 -5.65
N GLY A 251 11.15 0.67 -5.67
CA GLY A 251 11.11 1.47 -6.90
C GLY A 251 12.42 1.55 -7.69
N THR A 252 13.43 0.75 -7.36
CA THR A 252 14.70 0.68 -8.10
C THR A 252 15.15 -0.77 -8.25
N GLU A 253 15.84 -1.08 -9.36
CA GLU A 253 16.42 -2.38 -9.65
C GLU A 253 17.38 -2.81 -8.53
N ALA A 254 18.24 -1.90 -8.08
CA ALA A 254 19.20 -2.18 -7.02
C ALA A 254 18.52 -2.48 -5.66
N ALA A 255 17.41 -1.80 -5.34
CA ALA A 255 16.67 -2.09 -4.10
C ALA A 255 15.92 -3.42 -4.21
N ASN A 256 15.29 -3.73 -5.34
CA ASN A 256 14.68 -5.04 -5.60
C ASN A 256 15.73 -6.17 -5.53
N ALA A 257 16.91 -5.97 -6.10
CA ALA A 257 18.01 -6.93 -6.03
C ALA A 257 18.47 -7.16 -4.59
N SER A 258 18.44 -6.13 -3.72
CA SER A 258 18.75 -6.29 -2.29
C SER A 258 17.73 -7.16 -1.54
N PHE A 259 16.50 -7.23 -2.04
CA PHE A 259 15.46 -8.15 -1.56
C PHE A 259 15.53 -9.54 -2.21
N GLY A 260 16.48 -9.77 -3.12
CA GLY A 260 16.64 -11.05 -3.82
C GLY A 260 15.70 -11.24 -5.02
N ILE A 261 15.11 -10.15 -5.55
CA ILE A 261 14.13 -10.21 -6.64
C ILE A 261 14.51 -9.35 -7.85
N ASN A 262 13.89 -9.67 -8.98
CA ASN A 262 13.83 -8.86 -10.20
C ASN A 262 12.47 -9.05 -10.87
N LEU A 263 12.17 -8.28 -11.93
CA LEU A 263 10.88 -8.36 -12.62
C LEU A 263 10.57 -9.75 -13.21
N ASN A 264 11.58 -10.49 -13.67
CA ASN A 264 11.39 -11.84 -14.21
C ASN A 264 10.97 -12.84 -13.14
N LEU A 265 11.55 -12.75 -11.94
CA LEU A 265 11.18 -13.61 -10.82
C LEU A 265 9.77 -13.28 -10.30
N LEU A 266 9.38 -12.00 -10.30
CA LEU A 266 8.01 -11.61 -10.01
C LEU A 266 7.02 -12.16 -11.04
N GLN A 267 7.39 -12.17 -12.32
CA GLN A 267 6.60 -12.79 -13.39
C GLN A 267 6.44 -14.30 -13.17
N GLU A 268 7.52 -15.01 -12.81
CA GLU A 268 7.48 -16.43 -12.49
C GLU A 268 6.54 -16.71 -11.29
N GLY A 269 6.63 -15.90 -10.23
CA GLY A 269 5.73 -15.99 -9.07
C GLY A 269 4.27 -15.75 -9.44
N TYR A 270 4.01 -14.75 -10.29
CA TYR A 270 2.67 -14.45 -10.79
C TYR A 270 2.08 -15.61 -11.60
N ASP A 271 2.86 -16.16 -12.54
CA ASP A 271 2.44 -17.29 -13.37
C ASP A 271 2.24 -18.57 -12.53
N ALA A 272 3.08 -18.81 -11.52
CA ALA A 272 2.92 -19.90 -10.57
C ALA A 272 1.60 -19.77 -9.80
N GLY A 273 1.29 -18.59 -9.24
CA GLY A 273 0.03 -18.34 -8.57
C GLY A 273 -1.19 -18.53 -9.48
N LEU A 274 -1.12 -18.02 -10.72
CA LEU A 274 -2.20 -18.18 -11.71
C LEU A 274 -2.45 -19.64 -12.07
N SER A 275 -1.41 -20.47 -12.11
CA SER A 275 -1.50 -21.89 -12.46
C SER A 275 -2.43 -22.69 -11.53
N LEU A 276 -2.62 -22.23 -10.30
CA LEU A 276 -3.51 -22.86 -9.33
C LEU A 276 -5.00 -22.58 -9.60
N ASN A 277 -5.33 -21.50 -10.33
CA ASN A 277 -6.70 -21.10 -10.69
C ASN A 277 -7.68 -21.08 -9.50
N ARG A 278 -7.28 -20.46 -8.39
CA ARG A 278 -8.01 -20.49 -7.11
C ARG A 278 -8.96 -19.31 -6.89
N GLY A 279 -8.90 -18.28 -7.73
CA GLY A 279 -9.82 -17.15 -7.67
C GLY A 279 -11.21 -17.54 -8.16
N THR A 280 -12.24 -17.22 -7.36
CA THR A 280 -13.64 -17.58 -7.64
C THR A 280 -14.43 -16.45 -8.30
N LEU A 281 -14.00 -15.20 -8.12
CA LEU A 281 -14.60 -13.99 -8.70
C LEU A 281 -13.68 -13.32 -9.73
N GLY A 282 -12.36 -13.40 -9.53
CA GLY A 282 -11.36 -12.81 -10.41
C GLY A 282 -10.00 -13.49 -10.23
N GLN A 283 -8.98 -12.96 -10.90
CA GLN A 283 -7.62 -13.55 -10.94
C GLN A 283 -6.54 -12.56 -10.53
N ASN A 284 -6.92 -11.49 -9.81
CA ASN A 284 -5.92 -10.67 -9.13
C ASN A 284 -5.37 -11.48 -7.97
N LEU A 285 -4.05 -11.72 -7.89
CA LEU A 285 -3.50 -12.60 -6.84
C LEU A 285 -2.18 -12.14 -6.23
N MET A 286 -1.49 -11.16 -6.84
CA MET A 286 -0.27 -10.64 -6.23
C MET A 286 -0.62 -9.79 -5.03
N TYR A 287 0.18 -9.91 -3.98
CA TYR A 287 0.16 -9.04 -2.83
C TYR A 287 1.54 -8.42 -2.66
N PHE A 288 1.62 -7.09 -2.73
CA PHE A 288 2.89 -6.39 -2.59
C PHE A 288 2.92 -5.47 -1.37
N GLU A 289 4.05 -5.49 -0.68
CA GLU A 289 4.39 -4.49 0.33
C GLU A 289 5.45 -3.54 -0.19
N THR A 290 5.26 -2.26 0.13
CA THR A 290 6.11 -1.12 -0.22
C THR A 290 6.37 -0.30 1.03
N GLY A 291 7.19 0.75 0.95
CA GLY A 291 7.49 1.55 2.12
C GLY A 291 8.59 2.57 1.84
N GLN A 292 8.31 3.81 2.21
CA GLN A 292 9.30 4.86 2.17
C GLN A 292 10.51 4.52 3.04
N GLY A 293 11.69 4.77 2.48
CA GLY A 293 12.97 4.49 3.14
C GLY A 293 13.62 3.18 2.71
N SER A 294 12.88 2.25 2.10
CA SER A 294 13.41 0.96 1.59
C SER A 294 14.62 1.14 0.67
N ALA A 295 14.50 1.99 -0.36
CA ALA A 295 15.59 2.26 -1.29
C ALA A 295 16.79 2.98 -0.63
N LEU A 296 16.55 3.83 0.38
CA LEU A 296 17.63 4.48 1.12
C LEU A 296 18.36 3.47 2.02
N SER A 297 17.62 2.63 2.73
CA SER A 297 18.16 1.56 3.57
C SER A 297 19.02 0.58 2.78
N ALA A 298 18.64 0.29 1.53
CA ALA A 298 19.41 -0.55 0.62
C ALA A 298 20.58 0.18 -0.07
N ASN A 299 20.83 1.46 0.24
CA ASN A 299 21.78 2.33 -0.45
C ASN A 299 21.58 2.32 -1.98
N ALA A 300 20.32 2.26 -2.40
CA ALA A 300 19.87 2.02 -3.77
C ALA A 300 18.88 3.09 -4.25
N HIS A 301 18.88 4.26 -3.63
CA HIS A 301 17.98 5.38 -3.96
C HIS A 301 18.52 6.27 -5.09
N HIS A 302 19.79 6.14 -5.49
CA HIS A 302 20.41 6.89 -6.59
C HIS A 302 20.29 8.43 -6.46
N GLY A 303 20.25 8.96 -5.24
CA GLY A 303 20.03 10.39 -4.97
C GLY A 303 18.59 10.87 -5.20
N VAL A 304 17.64 9.95 -5.44
CA VAL A 304 16.21 10.23 -5.54
C VAL A 304 15.61 10.22 -4.13
N ASP A 305 14.62 11.10 -3.88
CA ASP A 305 13.93 11.20 -2.61
C ASP A 305 13.00 10.01 -2.32
N GLN A 306 12.64 9.83 -1.05
CA GLN A 306 11.83 8.69 -0.61
C GLN A 306 10.47 8.61 -1.29
N GLN A 307 9.75 9.73 -1.49
CA GLN A 307 8.42 9.70 -2.12
C GLN A 307 8.49 9.20 -3.55
N THR A 308 9.49 9.66 -4.28
CA THR A 308 9.63 9.33 -5.69
C THR A 308 10.05 7.88 -5.87
N CYS A 309 10.96 7.37 -5.02
CA CYS A 309 11.29 5.94 -4.97
C CYS A 309 10.07 5.08 -4.62
N GLU A 310 9.29 5.49 -3.63
CA GLU A 310 8.08 4.77 -3.23
C GLU A 310 7.03 4.74 -4.35
N THR A 311 6.79 5.88 -4.99
CA THR A 311 5.83 5.97 -6.10
C THR A 311 6.24 5.10 -7.29
N ARG A 312 7.55 4.90 -7.52
CA ARG A 312 8.07 3.99 -8.55
C ARG A 312 7.82 2.53 -8.24
N ALA A 313 7.78 2.13 -6.97
CA ALA A 313 7.40 0.77 -6.58
C ALA A 313 5.98 0.41 -7.04
N TYR A 314 5.08 1.40 -7.12
CA TYR A 314 3.71 1.18 -7.62
C TYR A 314 3.67 0.87 -9.13
N ALA A 315 4.66 1.29 -9.91
CA ALA A 315 4.77 0.87 -11.31
C ALA A 315 5.15 -0.62 -11.43
N VAL A 316 6.02 -1.11 -10.56
CA VAL A 316 6.31 -2.55 -10.43
C VAL A 316 5.04 -3.28 -10.05
N ALA A 317 4.35 -2.81 -9.00
CA ALA A 317 3.13 -3.45 -8.52
C ALA A 317 2.05 -3.56 -9.61
N ARG A 318 1.69 -2.46 -10.28
CA ARG A 318 0.59 -2.45 -11.27
C ARG A 318 0.81 -3.39 -12.45
N HIS A 319 2.06 -3.72 -12.76
CA HIS A 319 2.40 -4.63 -13.86
C HIS A 319 1.86 -6.05 -13.62
N PHE A 320 1.85 -6.52 -12.37
CA PHE A 320 1.50 -7.91 -12.02
C PHE A 320 0.07 -8.06 -11.47
N ARG A 321 -0.85 -7.18 -11.89
CA ARG A 321 -2.30 -7.24 -11.57
C ARG A 321 -2.61 -7.61 -10.11
N PRO A 322 -2.08 -6.87 -9.12
CA PRO A 322 -2.18 -7.22 -7.72
C PRO A 322 -3.62 -7.25 -7.25
N PHE A 323 -3.90 -8.11 -6.28
CA PHE A 323 -5.12 -8.06 -5.50
C PHE A 323 -5.03 -6.95 -4.45
N LEU A 324 -3.87 -6.84 -3.79
CA LEU A 324 -3.58 -5.90 -2.72
C LEU A 324 -2.19 -5.31 -2.90
N VAL A 325 -2.05 -4.03 -2.57
CA VAL A 325 -0.75 -3.40 -2.34
C VAL A 325 -0.88 -2.50 -1.14
N ASN A 326 0.03 -2.57 -0.18
CA ASN A 326 0.11 -1.57 0.88
C ASN A 326 1.51 -0.99 0.96
N THR A 327 1.53 0.27 1.35
CA THR A 327 2.72 0.84 1.97
C THR A 327 2.74 0.44 3.45
N VAL A 328 3.93 0.27 4.00
CA VAL A 328 4.13 0.06 5.43
C VAL A 328 4.76 1.31 6.03
N VAL A 329 3.92 2.29 6.36
CA VAL A 329 4.39 3.62 6.77
C VAL A 329 4.76 3.60 8.25
N GLY A 330 5.97 4.04 8.58
CA GLY A 330 6.44 4.13 9.97
C GLY A 330 7.11 2.88 10.53
N PHE A 331 7.19 1.80 9.74
CA PHE A 331 7.74 0.51 10.17
C PHE A 331 9.27 0.48 10.30
N ILE A 332 10.00 1.18 9.43
CA ILE A 332 11.46 1.06 9.41
C ILE A 332 12.08 1.80 10.61
N GLY A 333 11.66 3.04 10.86
CA GLY A 333 12.18 3.83 11.98
C GLY A 333 12.23 5.34 11.75
N PRO A 334 12.58 6.11 12.80
CA PRO A 334 12.66 7.56 12.80
C PRO A 334 13.73 8.12 11.86
N GLU A 335 14.69 7.30 11.43
CA GLU A 335 15.72 7.67 10.46
C GLU A 335 15.10 8.02 9.10
N TYR A 336 13.93 7.46 8.80
CA TYR A 336 13.22 7.62 7.53
C TYR A 336 11.99 8.54 7.67
N LEU A 337 11.21 8.33 8.74
CA LEU A 337 10.05 9.14 9.13
C LEU A 337 10.07 9.38 10.64
N TYR A 338 10.53 10.55 11.07
CA TYR A 338 10.87 10.83 12.47
C TYR A 338 9.67 10.83 13.43
N ASN A 339 8.55 11.41 13.01
CA ASN A 339 7.42 11.69 13.89
C ASN A 339 6.05 11.50 13.22
N GLY A 340 5.00 11.53 14.03
CA GLY A 340 3.60 11.35 13.59
C GLY A 340 3.22 12.22 12.39
N LYS A 341 3.67 13.49 12.35
CA LYS A 341 3.42 14.39 11.21
C LYS A 341 4.04 13.87 9.92
N GLN A 342 5.25 13.33 9.96
CA GLN A 342 5.92 12.76 8.79
C GLN A 342 5.23 11.46 8.35
N ILE A 343 4.85 10.60 9.30
CA ILE A 343 4.11 9.35 9.07
C ILE A 343 2.75 9.65 8.41
N ILE A 344 1.94 10.54 9.00
CA ILE A 344 0.64 10.94 8.46
C ILE A 344 0.79 11.47 7.02
N ARG A 345 1.79 12.33 6.79
CA ARG A 345 2.01 12.89 5.45
C ARG A 345 2.43 11.82 4.45
N ALA A 346 3.31 10.90 4.83
CA ALA A 346 3.78 9.80 3.98
C ALA A 346 2.62 8.87 3.59
N GLY A 347 1.83 8.38 4.56
CA GLY A 347 0.71 7.48 4.27
C GLY A 347 -0.34 8.10 3.33
N LEU A 348 -0.58 9.41 3.43
CA LEU A 348 -1.49 10.12 2.52
C LEU A 348 -0.92 10.30 1.11
N GLU A 349 0.38 10.60 0.99
CA GLU A 349 1.01 10.69 -0.33
C GLU A 349 1.05 9.32 -1.01
N ASP A 350 1.39 8.28 -0.26
CA ASP A 350 1.48 6.90 -0.74
C ASP A 350 0.12 6.37 -1.21
N HIS A 351 -0.93 6.57 -0.41
CA HIS A 351 -2.28 6.24 -0.79
C HIS A 351 -2.75 6.98 -2.04
N PHE A 352 -2.52 8.30 -2.11
CA PHE A 352 -2.85 9.12 -3.28
C PHE A 352 -2.10 8.64 -4.53
N CYS A 353 -0.79 8.45 -4.42
CA CYS A 353 0.08 8.05 -5.52
C CYS A 353 -0.30 6.66 -6.05
N GLY A 354 -0.49 5.69 -5.15
CA GLY A 354 -0.90 4.34 -5.52
C GLY A 354 -2.24 4.31 -6.23
N LYS A 355 -3.26 5.01 -5.70
CA LYS A 355 -4.58 5.13 -6.34
C LYS A 355 -4.49 5.75 -7.73
N LEU A 356 -3.75 6.86 -7.87
CA LEU A 356 -3.63 7.59 -9.13
C LEU A 356 -2.91 6.76 -10.21
N LEU A 357 -2.00 5.86 -9.82
CA LEU A 357 -1.35 4.90 -10.71
C LEU A 357 -2.17 3.63 -10.96
N GLY A 358 -3.38 3.52 -10.40
CA GLY A 358 -4.29 2.40 -10.62
C GLY A 358 -4.02 1.16 -9.76
N VAL A 359 -3.36 1.33 -8.62
CA VAL A 359 -3.03 0.24 -7.69
C VAL A 359 -4.10 0.10 -6.58
N PRO A 360 -4.48 -1.12 -6.15
CA PRO A 360 -5.44 -1.35 -5.06
C PRO A 360 -4.83 -1.03 -3.69
N MET A 361 -4.60 0.26 -3.46
CA MET A 361 -3.74 0.76 -2.39
C MET A 361 -4.40 0.71 -1.01
N GLY A 362 -3.76 -0.01 -0.09
CA GLY A 362 -3.97 0.01 1.34
C GLY A 362 -2.78 0.62 2.08
N CYS A 363 -2.80 0.55 3.40
CA CYS A 363 -1.76 1.09 4.28
C CYS A 363 -1.68 0.24 5.53
N ASP A 364 -0.47 -0.20 5.88
CA ASP A 364 -0.16 -0.54 7.26
C ASP A 364 0.10 0.77 8.00
N ILE A 365 -0.81 1.13 8.90
CA ILE A 365 -0.84 2.41 9.63
C ILE A 365 -0.12 2.17 10.94
N CYS A 366 1.19 2.40 10.93
CA CYS A 366 2.02 1.86 11.98
C CYS A 366 3.14 2.80 12.40
N TYR A 367 3.76 2.48 13.53
CA TYR A 367 4.95 3.16 14.03
C TYR A 367 5.79 2.20 14.86
N THR A 368 7.06 2.55 15.04
CA THR A 368 7.95 1.87 15.97
C THR A 368 8.11 2.67 17.25
N ASN A 369 8.31 2.00 18.38
CA ASN A 369 8.42 2.61 19.72
C ASN A 369 9.54 3.67 19.89
N HIS A 370 10.45 3.79 18.92
CA HIS A 370 11.55 4.77 18.96
C HIS A 370 11.32 5.96 18.01
N ALA A 371 10.21 5.99 17.26
CA ALA A 371 9.74 7.18 16.57
C ALA A 371 9.04 8.15 17.54
N GLU A 372 9.05 9.44 17.24
CA GLU A 372 8.26 10.44 17.95
C GLU A 372 6.81 10.40 17.44
N ALA A 373 6.14 9.29 17.68
CA ALA A 373 4.77 9.01 17.27
C ALA A 373 4.07 8.10 18.28
N ASP A 374 2.75 8.16 18.32
CA ASP A 374 1.93 7.29 19.15
C ASP A 374 0.62 6.88 18.44
N GLN A 375 -0.27 6.22 19.16
CA GLN A 375 -1.54 5.73 18.62
C GLN A 375 -2.49 6.87 18.22
N ASP A 376 -2.41 8.07 18.82
CA ASP A 376 -3.26 9.21 18.44
C ASP A 376 -2.91 9.68 17.01
N ASP A 377 -1.63 9.61 16.63
CA ASP A 377 -1.18 9.85 15.27
C ASP A 377 -1.72 8.80 14.29
N MET A 378 -1.76 7.53 14.70
CA MET A 378 -2.29 6.43 13.88
C MET A 378 -3.79 6.55 13.68
N ASP A 379 -4.55 6.93 14.72
CA ASP A 379 -6.00 7.17 14.64
C ASP A 379 -6.33 8.35 13.72
N THR A 380 -5.48 9.38 13.75
CA THR A 380 -5.54 10.51 12.82
C THR A 380 -5.33 10.04 11.37
N LEU A 381 -4.28 9.26 11.11
CA LEU A 381 -3.99 8.73 9.78
C LEU A 381 -5.11 7.80 9.28
N LEU A 382 -5.60 6.89 10.13
CA LEU A 382 -6.73 6.00 9.85
C LEU A 382 -7.98 6.77 9.43
N THR A 383 -8.34 7.80 10.19
CA THR A 383 -9.51 8.61 9.88
C THR A 383 -9.36 9.31 8.52
N LEU A 384 -8.20 9.90 8.25
CA LEU A 384 -7.93 10.60 6.98
C LEU A 384 -7.93 9.63 5.78
N LEU A 385 -7.33 8.44 5.93
CA LEU A 385 -7.32 7.40 4.90
C LEU A 385 -8.70 6.80 4.65
N GLY A 386 -9.50 6.62 5.72
CA GLY A 386 -10.90 6.22 5.60
C GLY A 386 -11.72 7.22 4.78
N VAL A 387 -11.56 8.52 5.03
CA VAL A 387 -12.19 9.59 4.23
C VAL A 387 -11.69 9.58 2.78
N ALA A 388 -10.38 9.35 2.58
CA ALA A 388 -9.77 9.24 1.25
C ALA A 388 -10.20 8.00 0.46
N GLY A 389 -10.91 7.04 1.09
CA GLY A 389 -11.39 5.83 0.44
C GLY A 389 -10.32 4.76 0.27
N ILE A 390 -9.49 4.55 1.29
CA ILE A 390 -8.52 3.45 1.37
C ILE A 390 -9.16 2.08 1.12
N ASN A 391 -8.45 1.19 0.40
CA ASN A 391 -8.97 -0.15 0.11
C ASN A 391 -8.99 -1.01 1.37
N PHE A 392 -7.87 -1.05 2.10
CA PHE A 392 -7.73 -1.86 3.30
C PHE A 392 -6.65 -1.33 4.26
N ILE A 393 -6.78 -1.73 5.52
CA ILE A 393 -5.81 -1.52 6.59
C ILE A 393 -5.43 -2.87 7.23
N MET A 394 -4.53 -2.86 8.20
CA MET A 394 -4.22 -4.05 8.99
C MET A 394 -5.15 -4.18 10.19
N GLY A 395 -5.29 -5.39 10.71
CA GLY A 395 -5.96 -5.68 11.96
C GLY A 395 -5.18 -6.74 12.70
N ILE A 396 -4.71 -6.40 13.89
CA ILE A 396 -4.06 -7.32 14.83
C ILE A 396 -4.67 -7.25 16.23
N PRO A 397 -4.43 -8.22 17.11
CA PRO A 397 -4.87 -8.15 18.51
C PRO A 397 -4.19 -6.98 19.23
N GLY A 398 -4.98 -6.03 19.75
CA GLY A 398 -4.50 -4.98 20.66
C GLY A 398 -3.50 -3.98 20.08
N SER A 399 -3.40 -3.84 18.76
CA SER A 399 -2.48 -2.92 18.07
C SER A 399 -0.99 -3.24 18.25
N ASP A 400 -0.63 -4.38 18.87
CA ASP A 400 0.76 -4.74 19.19
C ASP A 400 1.18 -6.02 18.48
N ASP A 401 2.11 -5.91 17.52
CA ASP A 401 2.67 -7.09 16.88
C ASP A 401 3.86 -7.60 17.69
N ILE A 402 3.58 -8.59 18.54
CA ILE A 402 4.54 -9.18 19.47
C ILE A 402 5.71 -9.91 18.78
N MET A 403 5.64 -10.15 17.47
CA MET A 403 6.71 -10.79 16.70
C MET A 403 7.58 -9.74 15.99
N LEU A 404 6.95 -8.75 15.35
CA LEU A 404 7.62 -7.70 14.58
C LEU A 404 8.01 -6.48 15.41
N ASN A 405 7.56 -6.39 16.67
CA ASN A 405 7.89 -5.34 17.64
C ASN A 405 7.54 -3.91 17.18
N TYR A 406 6.36 -3.75 16.59
CA TYR A 406 5.81 -2.46 16.16
C TYR A 406 4.32 -2.38 16.47
N GLN A 407 3.77 -1.17 16.43
CA GLN A 407 2.36 -0.91 16.69
C GLN A 407 1.65 -0.57 15.38
N THR A 408 0.45 -1.12 15.19
CA THR A 408 -0.42 -0.87 14.02
C THR A 408 -1.90 -0.83 14.42
N THR A 409 -2.82 -0.76 13.48
CA THR A 409 -4.26 -0.80 13.75
C THR A 409 -4.73 -2.16 14.28
N SER A 410 -5.59 -2.10 15.29
CA SER A 410 -6.24 -3.26 15.89
C SER A 410 -7.51 -3.69 15.14
N PHE A 411 -8.04 -4.84 15.55
CA PHE A 411 -9.39 -5.25 15.18
C PHE A 411 -10.49 -4.23 15.53
N HIS A 412 -10.31 -3.46 16.61
CA HIS A 412 -11.27 -2.46 17.06
C HIS A 412 -11.23 -1.19 16.21
N ASP A 413 -10.05 -0.82 15.71
CA ASP A 413 -9.86 0.39 14.90
C ASP A 413 -10.58 0.27 13.55
N ALA A 414 -10.61 -0.95 12.99
CA ALA A 414 -11.44 -1.27 11.84
C ALA A 414 -12.94 -1.02 12.09
N LEU A 415 -13.44 -1.37 13.28
CA LEU A 415 -14.83 -1.14 13.66
C LEU A 415 -15.11 0.35 13.92
N TYR A 416 -14.15 1.06 14.51
CA TYR A 416 -14.22 2.52 14.64
C TYR A 416 -14.37 3.17 13.27
N ALA A 417 -13.47 2.87 12.32
CA ALA A 417 -13.52 3.47 10.99
C ALA A 417 -14.80 3.10 10.24
N ARG A 418 -15.24 1.84 10.31
CA ARG A 418 -16.50 1.38 9.71
C ARG A 418 -17.73 2.08 10.28
N GLN A 419 -17.79 2.28 11.59
CA GLN A 419 -18.95 2.93 12.22
C GLN A 419 -18.95 4.45 12.02
N THR A 420 -17.82 5.11 12.30
CA THR A 420 -17.68 6.57 12.21
C THR A 420 -17.89 7.09 10.80
N LEU A 421 -17.46 6.32 9.78
CA LEU A 421 -17.54 6.72 8.38
C LEU A 421 -18.64 6.00 7.59
N GLY A 422 -19.42 5.13 8.24
CA GLY A 422 -20.47 4.34 7.59
C GLY A 422 -19.94 3.34 6.54
N LEU A 423 -18.70 2.88 6.68
CA LEU A 423 -18.06 1.93 5.78
C LEU A 423 -18.41 0.50 6.17
N LYS A 424 -18.42 -0.41 5.19
CA LYS A 424 -18.72 -1.84 5.38
C LYS A 424 -17.51 -2.73 4.99
N PRO A 425 -17.44 -3.99 5.45
CA PRO A 425 -16.49 -4.98 4.91
C PRO A 425 -16.72 -5.22 3.41
N ALA A 426 -15.96 -6.11 2.76
CA ALA A 426 -16.24 -6.56 1.40
C ALA A 426 -17.66 -7.18 1.29
N PRO A 427 -18.37 -7.06 0.14
CA PRO A 427 -19.76 -7.53 0.03
C PRO A 427 -19.96 -9.00 0.37
N GLU A 428 -19.03 -9.85 -0.05
CA GLU A 428 -19.09 -11.29 0.18
C GLU A 428 -18.89 -11.61 1.66
N PHE A 429 -17.93 -10.93 2.30
CA PHE A 429 -17.62 -11.09 3.71
C PHE A 429 -18.69 -10.51 4.62
N GLU A 430 -19.29 -9.37 4.26
CA GLU A 430 -20.47 -8.81 4.93
C GLU A 430 -21.60 -9.84 5.02
N GLN A 431 -21.96 -10.48 3.90
CA GLN A 431 -22.99 -11.53 3.88
C GLN A 431 -22.61 -12.73 4.75
N TRP A 432 -21.33 -13.11 4.76
CA TRP A 432 -20.85 -14.19 5.61
C TRP A 432 -20.92 -13.85 7.10
N LEU A 433 -20.56 -12.63 7.50
CA LEU A 433 -20.67 -12.16 8.89
C LEU A 433 -22.12 -12.22 9.40
N GLU A 434 -23.07 -11.81 8.57
CA GLU A 434 -24.50 -11.90 8.87
C GLU A 434 -24.96 -13.36 8.98
N LYS A 435 -24.61 -14.21 8.00
CA LYS A 435 -24.93 -15.65 7.99
C LYS A 435 -24.39 -16.37 9.23
N MET A 436 -23.18 -16.03 9.65
CA MET A 436 -22.53 -16.63 10.81
C MET A 436 -23.06 -16.06 12.14
N GLY A 437 -23.84 -14.98 12.11
CA GLY A 437 -24.33 -14.31 13.31
C GLY A 437 -23.23 -13.63 14.12
N ILE A 438 -22.18 -13.15 13.47
CA ILE A 438 -21.07 -12.42 14.10
C ILE A 438 -21.53 -10.98 14.38
N PHE A 439 -21.83 -10.22 13.32
CA PHE A 439 -22.53 -8.95 13.44
C PHE A 439 -23.30 -8.62 12.16
N THR A 440 -24.25 -7.70 12.30
CA THR A 440 -24.91 -7.00 11.18
C THR A 440 -24.56 -5.52 11.25
N GLN A 441 -24.62 -4.81 10.12
CA GLN A 441 -24.35 -3.36 10.10
C GLN A 441 -25.43 -2.60 9.32
N ALA A 442 -26.10 -1.69 10.02
CA ALA A 442 -27.13 -0.81 9.46
C ALA A 442 -26.88 0.64 9.92
N ASP A 443 -27.00 1.60 8.99
CA ASP A 443 -26.85 3.04 9.26
C ASP A 443 -25.57 3.41 10.04
N GLY A 444 -24.45 2.76 9.70
CA GLY A 444 -23.15 2.98 10.38
C GLY A 444 -23.06 2.40 11.79
N LYS A 445 -24.04 1.61 12.24
CA LYS A 445 -24.02 0.95 13.57
C LYS A 445 -23.84 -0.54 13.42
N ILE A 446 -22.89 -1.08 14.19
CA ILE A 446 -22.63 -2.52 14.24
C ILE A 446 -23.42 -3.14 15.39
N GLN A 447 -24.13 -4.23 15.11
CA GLN A 447 -24.87 -5.01 16.08
C GLN A 447 -24.29 -6.43 16.13
N PHE A 448 -23.53 -6.72 17.18
CA PHE A 448 -22.98 -8.05 17.42
C PHE A 448 -24.06 -9.06 17.80
N GLY A 449 -23.80 -10.33 17.49
CA GLY A 449 -24.60 -11.44 18.02
C GLY A 449 -24.54 -11.51 19.55
N ASN A 450 -25.65 -11.87 20.18
CA ASN A 450 -25.75 -11.98 21.65
C ASN A 450 -24.97 -13.17 22.26
N SER A 451 -24.38 -14.02 21.43
CA SER A 451 -23.64 -15.21 21.85
C SER A 451 -22.62 -15.57 20.79
N LEU A 452 -21.59 -16.32 21.18
CA LEU A 452 -20.64 -16.87 20.22
C LEU A 452 -21.38 -17.62 19.09
N PRO A 453 -21.06 -17.34 17.81
CA PRO A 453 -21.61 -18.03 16.66
C PRO A 453 -21.60 -19.56 16.87
N PRO A 454 -22.74 -20.25 16.64
CA PRO A 454 -22.82 -21.70 16.83
C PRO A 454 -21.70 -22.49 16.14
N ALA A 455 -21.29 -22.02 14.95
CA ALA A 455 -20.20 -22.63 14.18
C ALA A 455 -18.85 -22.66 14.93
N PHE A 456 -18.56 -21.66 15.77
CA PHE A 456 -17.30 -21.58 16.51
C PHE A 456 -17.36 -22.21 17.90
N ARG A 457 -18.56 -22.53 18.43
CA ARG A 457 -18.71 -23.16 19.76
C ARG A 457 -17.97 -24.50 19.86
N HIS A 458 -18.03 -25.31 18.80
CA HIS A 458 -17.34 -26.59 18.77
C HIS A 458 -15.82 -26.45 18.73
N ALA A 459 -15.29 -25.39 18.12
CA ALA A 459 -13.85 -25.13 18.09
C ALA A 459 -13.33 -24.74 19.48
N LEU A 460 -14.05 -23.88 20.20
CA LEU A 460 -13.67 -23.51 21.56
C LEU A 460 -13.88 -24.63 22.59
N ALA A 461 -14.86 -25.51 22.38
CA ALA A 461 -15.10 -26.65 23.28
C ALA A 461 -13.98 -27.70 23.26
N GLN A 462 -13.08 -27.69 22.26
CA GLN A 462 -11.92 -28.58 22.18
C GLN A 462 -10.64 -27.96 22.77
N LEU A 463 -10.68 -26.70 23.19
CA LEU A 463 -9.56 -25.99 23.83
C LEU A 463 -9.60 -26.05 25.37
N GLY A 464 -10.60 -26.75 25.95
CA GLY A 464 -10.85 -26.86 27.38
C GLY A 464 -10.59 -28.24 27.96
#